data_AF-A0A5K1AAQ2-F1
#
_entry.id   AF-A0A5K1AAQ2-F1
#
_cell.length_a   1.000
_cell.length_b   1.000
_cell.length_c   1.000
_cell.angle_alpha   90.00
_cell.angle_beta   90.00
_cell.angle_gamma   90.00
#
_symmetry.space_group_name_H-M   'P 1'
#
loop_
_entity.id
_entity.type
_entity.pdbx_description
1 polymer ?
#
loop_
_entity_poly.entity_id
_entity_poly.type
_entity_poly.pdbx_seq_one_letter_code
_entity_poly.pdbx_strand_id
1 'polypeptide(L)'
;KLAGGSGIAGLAAVAVAHALVVAVMISAGLHISGGHLNPAVTLGLAVAGNITIFRSALYWIAQLLGSTLACLLLRFLTGGL
;
A
#
# COMPACT_ATOMS: atom_id res chain seq x y z
N LYS A 1 19.12 11.18 -5.68
CA LYS A 1 18.68 11.62 -7.04
C LYS A 1 19.12 10.62 -8.14
N LEU A 2 18.96 9.32 -7.89
CA LEU A 2 19.26 8.24 -8.84
C LEU A 2 18.02 7.33 -8.87
N ALA A 3 17.62 6.87 -10.06
CA ALA A 3 16.45 6.03 -10.36
C ALA A 3 15.12 6.72 -10.72
N GLY A 4 15.11 8.04 -10.97
CA GLY A 4 14.02 8.68 -11.71
C GLY A 4 14.24 8.57 -13.22
N GLY A 5 14.35 7.36 -13.77
CA GLY A 5 14.51 7.18 -15.21
C GLY A 5 13.25 7.66 -15.93
N SER A 6 13.27 8.85 -16.52
CA SER A 6 12.17 9.46 -17.29
C SER A 6 11.81 8.71 -18.58
N GLY A 7 12.25 7.45 -18.71
CA GLY A 7 11.98 6.57 -19.84
C GLY A 7 11.04 5.42 -19.46
N ILE A 8 10.45 4.81 -20.48
CA ILE A 8 9.50 3.70 -20.37
C ILE A 8 10.00 2.54 -19.49
N ALA A 9 11.29 2.21 -19.51
CA ALA A 9 11.85 1.14 -18.67
C ALA A 9 11.84 1.48 -17.18
N GLY A 10 12.09 2.74 -16.80
CA GLY A 10 12.06 3.18 -15.40
C GLY A 10 10.64 3.18 -14.83
N LEU A 11 9.67 3.68 -15.60
CA LEU A 11 8.25 3.62 -15.24
C LEU A 11 7.76 2.17 -15.11
N ALA A 12 8.16 1.29 -16.04
CA ALA A 12 7.82 -0.13 -15.98
C ALA A 12 8.40 -0.80 -14.73
N ALA A 13 9.66 -0.52 -14.37
CA ALA A 13 10.27 -1.05 -13.16
C ALA A 13 9.52 -0.62 -11.89
N VAL A 14 9.13 0.66 -11.79
CA VAL A 14 8.34 1.17 -10.65
C VAL A 14 6.97 0.50 -10.59
N ALA A 15 6.28 0.35 -11.72
CA ALA A 15 4.97 -0.29 -11.80
C ALA A 15 5.03 -1.76 -11.38
N VAL A 16 6.01 -2.51 -11.89
CA VAL A 16 6.21 -3.93 -11.54
C VAL A 16 6.58 -4.09 -10.07
N ALA A 17 7.46 -3.23 -9.54
CA ALA A 17 7.82 -3.26 -8.13
C ALA A 17 6.60 -3.05 -7.22
N HIS A 18 5.75 -2.07 -7.53
CA HIS A 18 4.52 -1.84 -6.79
C HIS A 18 3.55 -3.02 -6.88
N ALA A 19 3.33 -3.54 -8.09
CA ALA A 19 2.42 -4.67 -8.30
C ALA A 19 2.89 -5.92 -7.54
N LEU A 20 4.20 -6.21 -7.56
CA LEU A 20 4.77 -7.35 -6.86
C LEU A 20 4.63 -7.22 -5.34
N VAL A 21 4.94 -6.04 -4.79
CA VAL A 21 4.77 -5.79 -3.35
C VAL A 21 3.31 -5.98 -2.93
N VAL A 22 2.36 -5.41 -3.67
CA VAL A 22 0.93 -5.57 -3.38
C VAL A 22 0.51 -7.03 -3.48
N ALA A 23 0.97 -7.76 -4.51
CA ALA A 23 0.68 -9.18 -4.66
C ALA A 23 1.15 -9.99 -3.45
N VAL A 24 2.40 -9.80 -3.01
CA VAL A 24 2.96 -10.48 -1.83
C VAL A 24 2.17 -10.14 -0.56
N MET A 25 1.87 -8.86 -0.34
CA MET A 25 1.12 -8.39 0.83
C MET A 25 -0.30 -8.97 0.87
N ILE A 26 -0.97 -9.08 -0.28
CA ILE A 26 -2.29 -9.72 -0.38
C ILE A 26 -2.15 -11.22 -0.13
N SER A 27 -1.20 -11.91 -0.76
CA SER A 27 -0.98 -13.35 -0.52
C SER A 27 -0.77 -13.69 0.95
N ALA A 28 -0.06 -12.83 1.70
CA ALA A 28 0.14 -13.01 3.14
C ALA A 28 -1.08 -12.59 3.98
N GLY A 29 -1.78 -11.52 3.59
CA GLY A 29 -2.78 -10.85 4.42
C GLY A 29 -4.26 -11.12 4.06
N LEU A 30 -4.53 -11.85 2.97
CA LEU A 30 -5.88 -12.04 2.43
C LEU A 30 -6.83 -12.67 3.45
N HIS A 31 -6.45 -13.78 4.08
CA HIS A 31 -7.32 -14.50 5.01
C HIS A 31 -7.48 -13.80 6.37
N ILE A 32 -6.65 -12.80 6.68
CA ILE A 32 -6.68 -12.08 7.95
C ILE A 32 -7.49 -10.79 7.81
N SER A 33 -7.18 -9.99 6.78
CA SER A 33 -7.71 -8.63 6.61
C SER A 33 -8.53 -8.44 5.33
N GLY A 34 -8.60 -9.44 4.46
CA GLY A 34 -9.16 -9.28 3.11
C GLY A 34 -8.23 -8.53 2.14
N GLY A 35 -7.02 -8.16 2.56
CA GLY A 35 -6.02 -7.56 1.67
C GLY A 35 -6.38 -6.15 1.19
N HIS A 36 -7.13 -5.36 1.97
CA HIS A 36 -7.61 -4.05 1.52
C HIS A 36 -6.46 -3.09 1.17
N LEU A 37 -5.46 -3.00 2.04
CA LEU A 37 -4.16 -2.30 1.90
C LEU A 37 -4.19 -0.82 1.43
N ASN A 38 -5.37 -0.29 1.12
CA ASN A 38 -5.59 0.97 0.44
C ASN A 38 -6.92 1.57 0.94
N PRO A 39 -6.91 2.85 1.36
CA PRO A 39 -8.13 3.53 1.77
C PRO A 39 -9.22 3.58 0.71
N ALA A 40 -8.88 3.74 -0.57
CA ALA A 40 -9.84 3.78 -1.67
C ALA A 40 -10.50 2.41 -1.91
N VAL A 41 -9.74 1.31 -1.80
CA VAL A 41 -10.28 -0.07 -1.89
C VAL A 41 -11.20 -0.34 -0.70
N THR A 42 -10.78 0.07 0.50
CA THR A 42 -11.58 -0.04 1.72
C THR A 42 -12.90 0.74 1.59
N LEU A 43 -12.87 1.95 1.01
CA LEU A 43 -14.06 2.73 0.73
C LEU A 43 -14.99 2.02 -0.26
N GLY A 44 -14.45 1.47 -1.35
CA GLY A 44 -15.23 0.71 -2.34
C GLY A 44 -15.97 -0.46 -1.69
N LEU A 45 -15.32 -1.21 -0.80
CA LEU A 45 -15.94 -2.31 -0.07
C LEU A 45 -16.97 -1.83 0.95
N ALA A 46 -16.77 -0.66 1.56
CA ALA A 46 -17.73 -0.06 2.47
C ALA A 46 -19.01 0.37 1.74
N VAL A 47 -18.87 1.04 0.58
CA VAL A 47 -20.00 1.46 -0.27
C VAL A 47 -20.72 0.24 -0.85
N ALA A 48 -19.98 -0.82 -1.20
CA ALA A 48 -20.56 -2.09 -1.65
C ALA A 48 -21.20 -2.91 -0.51
N GLY A 49 -21.23 -2.42 0.72
CA GLY A 49 -21.86 -3.10 1.87
C GLY A 49 -21.09 -4.33 2.40
N ASN A 50 -19.84 -4.52 1.98
CA ASN A 50 -19.01 -5.65 2.39
C ASN A 50 -18.31 -5.42 3.73
N ILE A 51 -18.17 -4.15 4.17
CA ILE A 51 -17.66 -3.80 5.50
C ILE A 51 -18.47 -2.65 6.12
N THR A 52 -18.50 -2.59 7.46
CA THR A 52 -19.13 -1.49 8.18
C THR A 52 -18.27 -0.23 8.14
N ILE A 53 -18.90 0.96 8.16
CA ILE A 53 -18.19 2.26 8.15
C ILE A 53 -17.21 2.39 9.31
N PHE A 54 -17.56 1.89 10.49
CA PHE A 54 -16.67 1.89 11.65
C PHE A 54 -15.41 1.04 11.39
N ARG A 55 -15.57 -0.16 10.80
CA ARG A 55 -14.43 -1.00 10.43
C ARG A 55 -13.59 -0.33 9.34
N SER A 56 -14.20 0.36 8.38
CA SER A 56 -13.48 1.14 7.36
C SER A 56 -12.57 2.19 7.98
N ALA A 57 -13.07 2.94 8.97
CA ALA A 57 -12.29 3.96 9.66
C ALA A 57 -11.07 3.37 10.39
N LEU A 58 -11.23 2.21 11.06
CA LEU A 58 -10.11 1.50 11.68
C LEU A 58 -9.08 1.03 10.65
N TYR A 59 -9.54 0.54 9.48
CA TYR A 59 -8.65 0.18 8.38
C TYR A 59 -7.85 1.37 7.88
N TRP A 60 -8.47 2.53 7.70
CA TRP A 60 -7.77 3.74 7.25
C TRP A 60 -6.71 4.18 8.25
N ILE A 61 -7.01 4.19 9.54
CA ILE A 61 -6.03 4.52 10.59
C ILE A 61 -4.82 3.58 10.51
N ALA A 62 -5.07 2.26 10.45
CA ALA A 62 -4.00 1.26 10.34
C ALA A 62 -3.18 1.41 9.05
N GLN A 63 -3.84 1.67 7.91
CA GLN A 63 -3.20 1.85 6.60
C GLN A 63 -2.31 3.11 6.57
N LEU A 64 -2.79 4.24 7.12
CA LEU A 64 -2.04 5.49 7.16
C LEU A 64 -0.86 5.42 8.14
N LEU A 65 -1.05 4.81 9.31
CA LEU A 65 0.04 4.57 10.26
C LEU A 65 1.11 3.63 9.66
N GLY A 66 0.69 2.53 9.04
CA GLY A 66 1.58 1.60 8.35
C GLY A 66 2.38 2.28 7.23
N SER A 67 1.73 3.09 6.39
CA SER A 67 2.40 3.84 5.33
C SER A 67 3.42 4.85 5.87
N THR A 68 3.07 5.56 6.95
CA THR A 68 3.97 6.50 7.61
C THR A 68 5.20 5.80 8.18
N LEU A 69 5.00 4.70 8.92
CA LEU A 69 6.10 3.91 9.49
C LEU A 69 6.99 3.30 8.39
N ALA A 70 6.41 2.82 7.30
CA ALA A 70 7.16 2.29 6.16
C ALA A 70 8.03 3.38 5.50
N CYS A 71 7.50 4.60 5.31
CA CYS A 71 8.29 5.72 4.79
C CYS A 71 9.42 6.12 5.74
N LEU A 72 9.17 6.16 7.05
CA LEU A 72 10.19 6.46 8.05
C LEU A 72 11.29 5.40 8.06
N LEU A 73 10.92 4.12 8.02
CA LEU A 73 11.85 3.01 7.92
C LEU A 73 12.68 3.08 6.64
N LEU A 74 12.05 3.32 5.49
CA LEU A 74 12.75 3.47 4.21
C LEU A 74 13.76 4.62 4.26
N ARG A 75 13.36 5.77 4.80
CA ARG A 75 14.25 6.92 4.99
C ARG A 75 15.43 6.58 5.89
N PHE A 76 15.19 5.85 6.98
CA PHE A 76 16.24 5.39 7.89
C PHE A 76 17.23 4.45 7.20
N LEU A 77 16.73 3.43 6.48
CA LEU A 77 17.55 2.42 5.82
C LEU A 77 18.37 2.98 4.64
N THR A 78 17.86 4.00 3.97
CA THR A 78 18.54 4.65 2.85
C THR A 78 19.44 5.81 3.28
N GLY A 79 19.47 6.15 4.58
CA GLY A 79 20.19 7.33 5.07
C GLY A 79 19.61 8.66 4.56
N GLY A 80 18.35 8.66 4.11
CA GLY A 80 17.67 9.83 3.57
C GLY A 80 18.01 10.20 2.11
N LEU A 81 18.46 9.22 1.31
CA LEU A 81 18.83 9.40 -0.10
C LEU A 81 17.66 9.70 -1.05
#